data_AF-A0A958RAT0-F1
#
_entry.id   AF-A0A958RAT0-F1
#
_cell.length_a   1.000
_cell.length_b   1.000
_cell.length_c   1.000
_cell.angle_alpha   90.00
_cell.angle_beta   90.00
_cell.angle_gamma   90.00
#
_symmetry.space_group_name_H-M   'P 1'
#
loop_
_entity.id
_entity.type
_entity.pdbx_description
1 polymer ?
#
loop_
_entity_poly.entity_id
_entity_poly.type
_entity_poly.pdbx_seq_one_letter_code
_entity_poly.pdbx_strand_id
1 'polypeptide(L)'
;DHILENAAQGQGVTDLNYLQNILGNADLLQSFREVADTVRYESGGFLLSFLDNLTLLLVIGVVFALIAAVLFVLRYSQGTSLHKLRNFYIPLGVIGVSLITAVTFQKTVSFKHHQVVRITAFINPEKFPRDRAYHIRASKAAIGSGELTGRGMFQGDMTIGRTPLVPEANTDFIFTAWSERTGFVGSVLLLLVLLAIPLRGLLIAFESRDRFGSLLASGISFLFFYHIALNAGIAMGLLPVTGLPLSFMSYGGSHLLMCMLGVGILLSVHRRKYVN
;
A
#
# COMPACT_ATOMS: atom_id res chain seq x y z
N ASP A 1 -9.79 -33.62 9.63
CA ASP A 1 -9.35 -34.02 10.98
C ASP A 1 -7.86 -34.30 11.11
N HIS A 2 -7.20 -35.04 10.21
CA HIS A 2 -5.74 -35.27 10.26
C HIS A 2 -4.83 -34.04 9.99
N ILE A 3 -5.38 -32.90 9.58
CA ILE A 3 -4.60 -31.65 9.37
C ILE A 3 -4.51 -30.83 10.67
N LEU A 4 -5.46 -31.02 11.60
CA LEU A 4 -5.50 -30.29 12.88
C LEU A 4 -4.56 -30.90 13.93
N GLU A 5 -4.27 -32.20 13.81
CA GLU A 5 -3.42 -32.94 14.76
C GLU A 5 -1.93 -32.62 14.58
N ASN A 6 -1.50 -32.34 13.34
CA ASN A 6 -0.10 -31.98 13.05
C ASN A 6 0.28 -30.56 13.48
N ALA A 7 -0.69 -29.70 13.80
CA ALA A 7 -0.43 -28.35 14.34
C ALA A 7 -0.23 -28.36 15.87
N ALA A 8 -0.64 -29.45 16.55
CA ALA A 8 -0.55 -29.58 18.01
C ALA A 8 0.80 -30.16 18.49
N GLN A 9 1.59 -30.77 17.61
CA GLN A 9 2.92 -31.28 17.94
C GLN A 9 3.99 -30.29 17.50
N GLY A 10 4.54 -29.55 18.47
CA GLY A 10 5.60 -28.56 18.29
C GLY A 10 6.90 -29.14 17.75
N GLN A 11 6.94 -29.48 16.46
CA GLN A 11 8.16 -29.67 15.70
C GLN A 11 8.40 -28.41 14.88
N GLY A 12 9.22 -27.53 15.45
CA GLY A 12 9.85 -26.44 14.71
C GLY A 12 10.72 -27.02 13.60
N VAL A 13 10.13 -27.20 12.42
CA VAL A 13 10.90 -27.28 11.17
C VAL A 13 11.52 -25.90 11.03
N THR A 14 12.82 -25.83 11.29
CA THR A 14 13.61 -24.60 11.25
C THR A 14 13.33 -23.83 9.96
N ASP A 15 12.83 -22.60 10.09
CA ASP A 15 12.52 -21.69 8.98
C ASP A 15 13.66 -21.59 7.94
N LEU A 16 14.90 -21.88 8.35
CA LEU A 16 16.08 -21.99 7.48
C LEU A 16 16.01 -23.10 6.41
N ASN A 17 15.49 -24.29 6.74
CA ASN A 17 15.35 -25.39 5.77
C ASN A 17 14.20 -25.15 4.79
N TYR A 18 13.15 -24.45 5.23
CA TYR A 18 12.05 -24.00 4.37
C TYR A 18 12.50 -22.88 3.43
N LEU A 19 13.25 -21.91 3.95
CA LEU A 19 13.86 -20.84 3.15
C LEU A 19 14.87 -21.40 2.14
N GLN A 20 15.68 -22.41 2.49
CA GLN A 20 16.57 -23.08 1.53
C GLN A 20 15.82 -23.83 0.42
N ASN A 21 14.71 -24.51 0.74
CA ASN A 21 13.87 -25.18 -0.27
C ASN A 21 13.10 -24.21 -1.19
N ILE A 22 12.81 -22.99 -0.72
CA ILE A 22 12.21 -21.92 -1.53
C ILE A 22 13.27 -21.18 -2.35
N LEU A 23 14.45 -20.92 -1.78
CA LEU A 23 15.59 -20.29 -2.47
C LEU A 23 16.11 -21.13 -3.67
N GLY A 24 15.79 -22.42 -3.72
CA GLY A 24 16.15 -23.34 -4.81
C GLY A 24 15.03 -23.67 -5.81
N ASN A 25 13.80 -23.18 -5.64
CA ASN A 25 12.65 -23.65 -6.42
C ASN A 25 12.34 -22.74 -7.63
N ALA A 26 12.96 -23.03 -8.77
CA ALA A 26 12.69 -22.37 -10.06
C ALA A 26 11.21 -22.53 -10.51
N ASP A 27 10.56 -23.62 -10.08
CA ASP A 27 9.18 -23.95 -10.42
C ASP A 27 8.16 -22.99 -9.77
N LEU A 28 8.46 -22.45 -8.58
CA LEU A 28 7.60 -21.44 -7.95
C LEU A 28 7.61 -20.13 -8.73
N LEU A 29 8.79 -19.69 -9.19
CA LEU A 29 8.93 -18.52 -10.07
C LEU A 29 8.24 -18.72 -11.42
N GLN A 30 8.28 -19.94 -11.98
CA GLN A 30 7.52 -20.27 -13.18
C GLN A 30 6.01 -20.25 -12.94
N SER A 31 5.53 -20.85 -11.85
CA SER A 31 4.10 -20.82 -11.50
C SER A 31 3.58 -19.40 -11.24
N PHE A 32 4.43 -18.53 -10.68
CA PHE A 32 4.14 -17.10 -10.54
C PHE A 32 4.08 -16.40 -11.88
N ARG A 33 5.02 -16.68 -12.78
CA ARG A 33 5.03 -16.12 -14.12
C ARG A 33 3.81 -16.55 -14.91
N GLU A 34 3.41 -17.80 -14.80
CA GLU A 34 2.23 -18.36 -15.46
C GLU A 34 0.91 -17.79 -14.90
N VAL A 35 0.80 -17.62 -13.58
CA VAL A 35 -0.35 -16.94 -12.94
C VAL A 35 -0.39 -15.45 -13.29
N ALA A 36 0.76 -14.78 -13.31
CA ALA A 36 0.84 -13.37 -13.71
C ALA A 36 0.49 -13.22 -15.18
N ASP A 37 0.96 -14.12 -16.05
CA ASP A 37 0.70 -14.11 -17.48
C ASP A 37 -0.77 -14.43 -17.79
N THR A 38 -1.42 -15.33 -17.05
CA THR A 38 -2.86 -15.63 -17.22
C THR A 38 -3.75 -14.45 -16.84
N VAL A 39 -3.51 -13.78 -15.70
CA VAL A 39 -4.25 -12.55 -15.33
C VAL A 39 -3.98 -11.42 -16.35
N ARG A 40 -2.74 -11.30 -16.82
CA ARG A 40 -2.28 -10.30 -17.79
C ARG A 40 -2.86 -10.49 -19.19
N TYR A 41 -3.10 -11.72 -19.62
CA TYR A 41 -3.64 -12.04 -20.96
C TYR A 41 -5.18 -12.15 -20.98
N GLU A 42 -5.81 -12.68 -19.92
CA GLU A 42 -7.27 -12.88 -19.92
C GLU A 42 -8.09 -11.67 -19.44
N SER A 43 -7.51 -10.79 -18.61
CA SER A 43 -8.23 -9.64 -18.04
C SER A 43 -7.64 -8.27 -18.39
N GLY A 44 -6.56 -8.24 -19.17
CA GLY A 44 -5.88 -7.02 -19.61
C GLY A 44 -6.61 -6.32 -20.75
N GLY A 45 -7.44 -5.33 -20.46
CA GLY A 45 -7.93 -4.40 -21.49
C GLY A 45 -6.79 -3.69 -22.24
N PHE A 46 -7.09 -2.99 -23.34
CA PHE A 46 -6.10 -2.30 -24.20
C PHE A 46 -5.00 -1.54 -23.44
N LEU A 47 -5.36 -0.87 -22.34
CA LEU A 47 -4.44 -0.09 -21.52
C LEU A 47 -3.38 -0.96 -20.81
N LEU A 48 -3.76 -2.14 -20.29
CA LEU A 48 -2.83 -3.08 -19.67
C LEU A 48 -1.90 -3.69 -20.71
N SER A 49 -2.43 -4.07 -21.88
CA SER A 49 -1.61 -4.56 -23.01
C SER A 49 -0.60 -3.51 -23.50
N PHE A 50 -1.00 -2.23 -23.52
CA PHE A 50 -0.11 -1.12 -23.88
C PHE A 50 1.01 -0.88 -22.86
N LEU A 51 0.68 -0.84 -21.56
CA LEU A 51 1.66 -0.64 -20.48
C LEU A 51 2.67 -1.80 -20.40
N ASP A 52 2.25 -2.96 -20.89
CA ASP A 52 3.03 -4.18 -20.81
C ASP A 52 4.08 -4.32 -21.91
N ASN A 53 3.85 -3.67 -23.05
CA ASN A 53 4.81 -3.66 -24.13
C ASN A 53 5.96 -2.70 -23.81
N LEU A 54 6.95 -3.19 -23.06
CA LEU A 54 8.11 -2.41 -22.60
C LEU A 54 8.89 -1.77 -23.74
N THR A 55 8.90 -2.40 -24.91
CA THR A 55 9.52 -1.87 -26.12
C THR A 55 8.74 -0.64 -26.61
N LEU A 56 7.42 -0.72 -26.66
CA LEU A 56 6.54 0.39 -27.03
C LEU A 56 6.67 1.55 -26.03
N LEU A 57 6.63 1.25 -24.73
CA LEU A 57 6.76 2.25 -23.67
C LEU A 57 8.11 2.99 -23.72
N LEU A 58 9.20 2.25 -23.99
CA LEU A 58 10.54 2.82 -24.17
C LEU A 58 10.59 3.71 -25.42
N VAL A 59 10.03 3.25 -26.54
CA VAL A 59 9.98 4.04 -27.79
C VAL A 59 9.23 5.34 -27.57
N ILE A 60 8.07 5.32 -26.91
CA ILE A 60 7.31 6.54 -26.58
C ILE A 60 8.11 7.45 -25.64
N GLY A 61 8.74 6.89 -24.60
CA GLY A 61 9.57 7.64 -23.68
C GLY A 61 10.72 8.37 -24.38
N VAL A 62 11.42 7.68 -25.28
CA VAL A 62 12.51 8.24 -26.10
C VAL A 62 11.98 9.29 -27.07
N VAL A 63 10.87 9.04 -27.75
CA VAL A 63 10.26 10.00 -28.68
C VAL A 63 9.86 11.29 -27.95
N PHE A 64 9.21 11.20 -26.79
CA PHE A 64 8.86 12.38 -25.99
C PHE A 64 10.09 13.11 -25.45
N ALA A 65 11.13 12.41 -25.03
CA ALA A 65 12.39 13.01 -24.62
C ALA A 65 13.09 13.74 -25.78
N LEU A 66 13.09 13.15 -26.98
CA LEU A 66 13.63 13.77 -28.20
C LEU A 66 12.84 15.00 -28.62
N ILE A 67 11.50 14.92 -28.62
CA ILE A 67 10.64 16.07 -28.91
C ILE A 67 10.90 17.19 -27.89
N ALA A 68 10.99 16.86 -26.60
CA ALA A 68 11.31 17.84 -25.56
C ALA A 68 12.70 18.48 -25.78
N ALA A 69 13.71 17.70 -26.17
CA ALA A 69 15.05 18.18 -26.47
C ALA A 69 15.06 19.10 -27.71
N VAL A 70 14.36 18.74 -28.78
CA VAL A 70 14.22 19.57 -29.99
C VAL A 70 13.55 20.90 -29.65
N LEU A 71 12.46 20.88 -28.89
CA LEU A 71 11.76 22.10 -28.46
C LEU A 71 12.61 22.97 -27.52
N PHE A 72 13.44 22.35 -26.69
CA PHE A 72 14.42 23.06 -25.86
C PHE A 72 15.49 23.76 -26.71
N VAL A 73 16.03 23.08 -27.73
CA VAL A 73 17.01 23.65 -28.67
C VAL A 73 16.40 24.79 -29.49
N LEU A 74 15.16 24.64 -29.98
CA LEU A 74 14.43 25.71 -30.68
C LEU A 74 14.21 26.94 -29.80
N ARG A 75 13.93 26.73 -28.51
CA ARG A 75 13.88 27.83 -27.54
C ARG A 75 15.24 28.50 -27.38
N TYR A 76 16.32 27.72 -27.32
CA TYR A 76 17.67 28.25 -27.15
C TYR A 76 18.12 29.06 -28.38
N SER A 77 17.77 28.62 -29.59
CA SER A 77 18.16 29.30 -30.85
C SER A 77 17.32 30.53 -31.18
N GLN A 78 16.03 30.57 -30.81
CA GLN A 78 15.11 31.69 -31.15
C GLN A 78 14.89 32.69 -30.00
N GLY A 79 15.51 32.50 -28.83
CA GLY A 79 15.45 33.46 -27.71
C GLY A 79 14.07 33.57 -27.03
N THR A 80 13.76 34.75 -26.48
CA THR A 80 12.66 35.02 -25.53
C THR A 80 11.24 35.05 -26.15
N SER A 81 11.11 34.97 -27.47
CA SER A 81 9.82 35.06 -28.18
C SER A 81 8.84 33.92 -27.83
N LEU A 82 9.35 32.73 -27.53
CA LEU A 82 8.54 31.51 -27.36
C LEU A 82 8.37 31.08 -25.89
N HIS A 83 8.07 32.02 -24.99
CA HIS A 83 7.84 31.72 -23.57
C HIS A 83 6.74 30.66 -23.33
N LYS A 84 5.74 30.56 -24.21
CA LYS A 84 4.67 29.56 -24.16
C LYS A 84 5.16 28.12 -24.40
N LEU A 85 6.29 27.94 -25.10
CA LEU A 85 6.83 26.61 -25.41
C LEU A 85 7.30 25.87 -24.14
N ARG A 86 7.64 26.62 -23.09
CA ARG A 86 7.98 26.09 -21.76
C ARG A 86 6.89 25.20 -21.18
N ASN A 87 5.63 25.55 -21.41
CA ASN A 87 4.51 24.78 -20.89
C ASN A 87 4.34 23.44 -21.62
N PHE A 88 5.02 23.23 -22.75
CA PHE A 88 4.91 22.01 -23.55
C PHE A 88 6.14 21.11 -23.41
N TYR A 89 7.37 21.64 -23.52
CA TYR A 89 8.57 20.79 -23.47
C TYR A 89 8.88 20.27 -22.06
N ILE A 90 8.53 21.01 -21.00
CA ILE A 90 8.74 20.56 -19.60
C ILE A 90 7.89 19.32 -19.29
N PRO A 91 6.56 19.30 -19.47
CA PRO A 91 5.78 18.10 -19.18
C PRO A 91 6.13 16.95 -20.12
N LEU A 92 6.37 17.19 -21.42
CA LEU A 92 6.81 16.12 -22.33
C LEU A 92 8.14 15.51 -21.90
N GLY A 93 9.10 16.33 -21.48
CA GLY A 93 10.40 15.87 -21.00
C GLY A 93 10.28 15.07 -19.70
N VAL A 94 9.46 15.54 -18.75
CA VAL A 94 9.20 14.81 -17.50
C VAL A 94 8.53 13.47 -17.78
N ILE A 95 7.53 13.42 -18.66
CA ILE A 95 6.85 12.18 -19.05
C ILE A 95 7.82 11.24 -19.76
N GLY A 96 8.59 11.73 -20.73
CA GLY A 96 9.56 10.94 -21.48
C GLY A 96 10.64 10.30 -20.59
N VAL A 97 11.27 11.11 -19.73
CA VAL A 97 12.28 10.64 -18.77
C VAL A 97 11.66 9.65 -17.77
N SER A 98 10.46 9.92 -17.26
CA SER A 98 9.78 9.03 -16.30
C SER A 98 9.48 7.66 -16.92
N LEU A 99 9.06 7.60 -18.19
CA LEU A 99 8.81 6.33 -18.90
C LEU A 99 10.11 5.55 -19.12
N ILE A 100 11.20 6.23 -19.50
CA ILE A 100 12.52 5.59 -19.68
C ILE A 100 13.03 5.03 -18.34
N THR A 101 12.92 5.81 -17.26
CA THR A 101 13.31 5.37 -15.92
C THR A 101 12.44 4.20 -15.45
N ALA A 102 11.13 4.22 -15.70
CA ALA A 102 10.24 3.12 -15.34
C ALA A 102 10.63 1.79 -16.05
N VAL A 103 10.90 1.83 -17.35
CA VAL A 103 11.33 0.63 -18.11
C VAL A 103 12.70 0.13 -17.64
N THR A 104 13.63 1.05 -17.39
CA THR A 104 14.97 0.70 -16.90
C THR A 104 14.88 0.09 -15.50
N PHE A 105 14.08 0.67 -14.62
CA PHE A 105 13.84 0.16 -13.27
C PHE A 105 13.21 -1.23 -13.31
N GLN A 106 12.25 -1.48 -14.19
CA GLN A 106 11.63 -2.80 -14.34
C GLN A 106 12.59 -3.87 -14.88
N LYS A 107 13.54 -3.51 -15.76
CA LYS A 107 14.56 -4.44 -16.27
C LYS A 107 15.70 -4.69 -15.28
N THR A 108 16.06 -3.70 -14.47
CA THR A 108 17.22 -3.76 -13.58
C THR A 108 16.85 -4.21 -12.17
N VAL A 109 15.65 -3.90 -11.69
CA VAL A 109 15.18 -4.30 -10.37
C VAL A 109 14.45 -5.63 -10.48
N SER A 110 15.17 -6.71 -10.19
CA SER A 110 14.51 -7.96 -9.80
C SER A 110 13.64 -7.65 -8.57
N PHE A 111 12.32 -7.81 -8.72
CA PHE A 111 11.42 -7.77 -7.57
C PHE A 111 12.00 -8.68 -6.48
N LYS A 112 12.22 -8.12 -5.29
CA LYS A 112 12.70 -8.95 -4.18
C LYS A 112 11.69 -10.07 -3.98
N HIS A 113 12.15 -11.29 -3.76
CA HIS A 113 11.31 -12.49 -3.73
C HIS A 113 10.06 -12.32 -2.82
N HIS A 114 10.20 -11.63 -1.68
CA HIS A 114 9.08 -11.32 -0.77
C HIS A 114 7.98 -10.43 -1.37
N GLN A 115 8.28 -9.57 -2.35
CA GLN A 115 7.30 -8.69 -3.02
C GLN A 115 6.43 -9.51 -3.98
N VAL A 116 7.07 -10.41 -4.74
CA VAL A 116 6.39 -11.34 -5.66
C VAL A 116 5.48 -12.29 -4.87
N VAL A 117 5.98 -12.81 -3.75
CA VAL A 117 5.21 -13.66 -2.83
C VAL A 117 3.98 -12.90 -2.28
N ARG A 118 4.10 -11.63 -1.87
CA ARG A 118 2.95 -10.84 -1.36
C ARG A 118 1.86 -10.64 -2.41
N ILE A 119 2.24 -10.30 -3.64
CA ILE A 119 1.28 -10.04 -4.72
C ILE A 119 0.57 -11.33 -5.10
N THR A 120 1.29 -12.44 -5.20
CA THR A 120 0.67 -13.67 -5.67
C THR A 120 -0.08 -14.42 -4.58
N ALA A 121 0.36 -14.32 -3.33
CA ALA A 121 -0.43 -14.76 -2.16
C ALA A 121 -1.80 -14.05 -2.11
N PHE A 122 -1.85 -12.79 -2.55
CA PHE A 122 -3.09 -12.02 -2.67
C PHE A 122 -3.96 -12.47 -3.86
N ILE A 123 -3.36 -12.69 -5.04
CA ILE A 123 -4.09 -13.09 -6.26
C ILE A 123 -4.62 -14.54 -6.17
N ASN A 124 -3.83 -15.47 -5.62
CA ASN A 124 -4.17 -16.89 -5.55
C ASN A 124 -3.91 -17.48 -4.14
N PRO A 125 -4.75 -17.12 -3.15
CA PRO A 125 -4.57 -17.55 -1.76
C PRO A 125 -4.70 -19.08 -1.56
N GLU A 126 -5.42 -19.79 -2.44
CA GLU A 126 -5.59 -21.25 -2.38
C GLU A 126 -4.30 -22.03 -2.68
N LYS A 127 -3.39 -21.47 -3.50
CA LYS A 127 -2.13 -22.14 -3.89
C LYS A 127 -0.97 -21.92 -2.91
N PHE A 128 -1.09 -20.98 -1.97
CA PHE A 128 0.00 -20.62 -1.03
C PHE A 128 -0.45 -20.68 0.44
N PRO A 129 -0.73 -21.87 1.02
CA PRO A 129 -1.44 -21.99 2.30
C PRO A 129 -0.61 -21.69 3.55
N ARG A 130 0.74 -21.65 3.46
CA ARG A 130 1.64 -21.70 4.63
C ARG A 130 2.37 -20.39 4.97
N ASP A 131 2.23 -19.34 4.17
CA ASP A 131 2.89 -18.03 4.37
C ASP A 131 1.89 -16.90 4.58
N ARG A 132 2.28 -15.62 4.44
CA ARG A 132 1.43 -14.42 4.61
C ARG A 132 0.04 -14.43 3.94
N ALA A 133 -0.21 -15.28 2.95
CA ALA A 133 -1.57 -15.55 2.45
C ALA A 133 -2.49 -16.09 3.56
N TYR A 134 -1.94 -16.90 4.46
CA TYR A 134 -2.55 -17.35 5.69
C TYR A 134 -2.99 -16.18 6.57
N HIS A 135 -2.16 -15.15 6.76
CA HIS A 135 -2.55 -13.98 7.56
C HIS A 135 -3.70 -13.20 6.95
N ILE A 136 -3.77 -13.09 5.61
CA ILE A 136 -4.93 -12.46 4.93
C ILE A 136 -6.19 -13.32 5.12
N ARG A 137 -6.09 -14.64 4.90
CA ARG A 137 -7.23 -15.57 5.03
C ARG A 137 -7.73 -15.63 6.49
N ALA A 138 -6.80 -15.70 7.43
CA ALA A 138 -7.05 -15.65 8.86
C ALA A 138 -7.65 -14.30 9.28
N SER A 139 -7.16 -13.19 8.73
CA SER A 139 -7.71 -11.85 8.99
C SER A 139 -9.17 -11.74 8.54
N LYS A 140 -9.48 -12.20 7.33
CA LYS A 140 -10.85 -12.15 6.80
C LYS A 140 -11.80 -13.04 7.61
N ALA A 141 -11.35 -14.22 8.02
CA ALA A 141 -12.12 -15.12 8.88
C ALA A 141 -12.32 -14.53 10.29
N ALA A 142 -11.30 -13.90 10.87
CA ALA A 142 -11.37 -13.27 12.19
C ALA A 142 -12.36 -12.10 12.22
N ILE A 143 -12.33 -11.22 11.21
CA ILE A 143 -13.32 -10.13 11.06
C ILE A 143 -14.73 -10.71 10.93
N GLY A 144 -14.90 -11.75 10.10
CA GLY A 144 -16.19 -12.42 9.93
C GLY A 144 -16.71 -13.06 11.22
N SER A 145 -15.82 -13.56 12.08
CA SER A 145 -16.18 -14.18 13.36
C SER A 145 -16.69 -13.19 14.41
N GLY A 146 -16.43 -11.88 14.22
CA GLY A 146 -16.89 -10.81 15.11
C GLY A 146 -18.37 -10.47 14.97
N GLU A 147 -19.08 -10.97 13.94
CA GLU A 147 -20.51 -10.73 13.73
C GLU A 147 -20.88 -9.23 13.91
N LEU A 148 -22.09 -8.90 14.41
CA LEU A 148 -22.51 -7.50 14.59
C LEU A 148 -21.94 -6.85 15.86
N THR A 149 -21.85 -7.60 16.96
CA THR A 149 -21.56 -7.07 18.30
C THR A 149 -20.19 -7.47 18.86
N GLY A 150 -19.46 -8.34 18.16
CA GLY A 150 -18.15 -8.82 18.57
C GLY A 150 -18.17 -10.06 19.44
N ARG A 151 -17.01 -10.69 19.58
CA ARG A 151 -16.77 -11.82 20.49
C ARG A 151 -16.53 -11.40 21.93
N GLY A 152 -16.26 -10.10 22.19
CA GLY A 152 -15.95 -9.55 23.50
C GLY A 152 -14.49 -9.09 23.63
N MET A 153 -14.23 -8.06 24.43
CA MET A 153 -12.91 -7.39 24.55
C MET A 153 -11.77 -8.31 25.01
N PHE A 154 -12.08 -9.37 25.75
CA PHE A 154 -11.12 -10.34 26.29
C PHE A 154 -11.29 -11.75 25.70
N GLN A 155 -12.15 -11.90 24.69
CA GLN A 155 -12.50 -13.17 24.05
C GLN A 155 -12.28 -13.02 22.55
N GLY A 156 -11.09 -13.39 22.09
CA GLY A 156 -10.70 -13.33 20.68
C GLY A 156 -9.73 -14.46 20.39
N ASP A 157 -10.28 -15.66 20.16
CA ASP A 157 -9.48 -16.88 20.05
C ASP A 157 -8.57 -16.88 18.82
N MET A 158 -8.91 -16.10 17.77
CA MET A 158 -8.12 -16.04 16.54
C MET A 158 -6.97 -15.01 16.62
N THR A 159 -7.11 -13.99 17.47
CA THR A 159 -6.13 -12.89 17.62
C THR A 159 -5.36 -12.88 18.96
N ILE A 160 -5.96 -13.35 20.05
CA ILE A 160 -5.38 -13.40 21.42
C ILE A 160 -5.28 -14.84 21.96
N GLY A 161 -5.87 -15.83 21.29
CA GLY A 161 -5.88 -17.22 21.73
C GLY A 161 -4.49 -17.84 21.89
N ARG A 162 -4.44 -19.02 22.51
CA ARG A 162 -3.20 -19.78 22.83
C ARG A 162 -2.25 -20.01 21.65
N THR A 163 -2.76 -19.87 20.42
CA THR A 163 -2.03 -19.84 19.15
C THR A 163 -2.64 -18.74 18.27
N PRO A 164 -2.10 -17.51 18.26
CA PRO A 164 -2.64 -16.43 17.44
C PRO A 164 -2.47 -16.78 15.96
N LEU A 165 -3.59 -16.85 15.24
CA LEU A 165 -3.63 -17.11 13.79
C LEU A 165 -3.04 -15.95 12.98
N VAL A 166 -2.98 -14.76 13.61
CA VAL A 166 -2.40 -13.52 13.08
C VAL A 166 -1.30 -13.03 14.03
N PRO A 167 -0.05 -13.53 13.92
CA PRO A 167 1.06 -13.16 14.79
C PRO A 167 1.37 -11.65 14.83
N GLU A 168 0.99 -10.89 13.79
CA GLU A 168 1.17 -9.43 13.70
C GLU A 168 -0.12 -8.63 13.98
N ALA A 169 -1.02 -9.19 14.80
CA ALA A 169 -2.25 -8.53 15.21
C ALA A 169 -2.06 -7.22 15.97
N ASN A 170 -0.93 -6.99 16.63
CA ASN A 170 -0.70 -5.77 17.42
C ASN A 170 -0.14 -4.62 16.58
N THR A 171 0.37 -4.89 15.37
CA THR A 171 0.99 -3.90 14.49
C THR A 171 0.15 -3.69 13.23
N ASP A 172 0.24 -4.63 12.31
CA ASP A 172 -0.25 -4.49 10.94
C ASP A 172 -1.70 -4.99 10.76
N PHE A 173 -2.18 -5.81 11.71
CA PHE A 173 -3.54 -6.36 11.72
C PHE A 173 -4.35 -5.92 12.94
N ILE A 174 -4.01 -4.77 13.52
CA ILE A 174 -4.70 -4.29 14.72
C ILE A 174 -6.17 -3.94 14.47
N PHE A 175 -6.50 -3.54 13.25
CA PHE A 175 -7.90 -3.36 12.84
C PHE A 175 -8.68 -4.69 12.80
N THR A 176 -8.04 -5.77 12.35
CA THR A 176 -8.60 -7.13 12.39
C THR A 176 -8.86 -7.57 13.83
N ALA A 177 -7.88 -7.35 14.71
CA ALA A 177 -7.99 -7.64 16.15
C ALA A 177 -9.16 -6.90 16.81
N TRP A 178 -9.30 -5.61 16.50
CA TRP A 178 -10.40 -4.79 16.98
C TRP A 178 -11.75 -5.29 16.47
N SER A 179 -11.82 -5.59 15.17
CA SER A 179 -13.06 -6.03 14.51
C SER A 179 -13.57 -7.38 15.03
N GLU A 180 -12.69 -8.32 15.35
CA GLU A 180 -13.09 -9.58 15.99
C GLU A 180 -13.72 -9.32 17.38
N ARG A 181 -13.15 -8.40 18.16
CA ARG A 181 -13.60 -8.12 19.54
C ARG A 181 -14.88 -7.32 19.61
N THR A 182 -15.01 -6.29 18.77
CA THR A 182 -16.12 -5.32 18.83
C THR A 182 -17.19 -5.54 17.77
N GLY A 183 -16.94 -6.45 16.82
CA GLY A 183 -17.83 -6.71 15.70
C GLY A 183 -17.95 -5.54 14.74
N PHE A 184 -18.88 -5.67 13.80
CA PHE A 184 -19.12 -4.68 12.74
C PHE A 184 -19.37 -3.26 13.30
N VAL A 185 -20.18 -3.13 14.34
CA VAL A 185 -20.55 -1.82 14.90
C VAL A 185 -19.33 -1.09 15.46
N GLY A 186 -18.48 -1.79 16.22
CA GLY A 186 -17.27 -1.19 16.77
C GLY A 186 -16.21 -0.88 15.72
N SER A 187 -16.13 -1.68 14.63
CA SER A 187 -15.25 -1.39 13.50
C SER A 187 -15.67 -0.12 12.76
N VAL A 188 -16.97 0.05 12.49
CA VAL A 188 -17.50 1.27 11.85
C VAL A 188 -17.25 2.49 12.73
N LEU A 189 -17.55 2.38 14.03
CA LEU A 189 -17.32 3.48 14.98
C LEU A 189 -15.84 3.88 15.03
N LEU A 190 -14.92 2.90 15.09
CA LEU A 190 -13.48 3.16 15.06
C LEU A 190 -13.06 3.87 13.77
N LEU A 191 -13.53 3.40 12.61
CA LEU A 191 -13.21 4.03 11.33
C LEU A 191 -13.73 5.46 11.26
N LEU A 192 -14.94 5.73 11.76
CA LEU A 192 -15.49 7.09 11.81
C LEU A 192 -14.63 8.02 12.68
N VAL A 193 -14.21 7.56 13.86
CA VAL A 193 -13.33 8.34 14.76
C VAL A 193 -11.98 8.60 14.10
N LEU A 194 -11.38 7.59 13.49
CA LEU A 194 -10.09 7.74 12.80
C LEU A 194 -10.21 8.64 11.56
N LEU A 195 -11.30 8.56 10.80
CA LEU A 195 -11.57 9.43 9.65
C LEU A 195 -11.85 10.88 10.03
N ALA A 196 -12.36 11.14 11.24
CA ALA A 196 -12.58 12.50 11.70
C ALA A 196 -11.28 13.32 11.74
N ILE A 197 -10.12 12.69 12.00
CA ILE A 197 -8.81 13.35 12.07
C ILE A 197 -8.38 13.94 10.71
N PRO A 198 -8.24 13.16 9.62
CA PRO A 198 -7.88 13.71 8.32
C PRO A 198 -8.96 14.64 7.76
N LEU A 199 -10.26 14.42 8.05
CA LEU A 199 -11.31 15.35 7.66
C LEU A 199 -11.14 16.72 8.33
N ARG A 200 -10.83 16.75 9.62
CA ARG A 200 -10.49 17.99 10.33
C ARG A 200 -9.23 18.64 9.77
N GLY A 201 -8.21 17.86 9.43
CA GLY A 201 -7.00 18.36 8.78
C GLY A 201 -7.27 19.00 7.41
N LEU A 202 -8.17 18.42 6.61
CA LEU A 202 -8.62 19.00 5.34
C LEU A 202 -9.38 20.32 5.56
N LEU A 203 -10.24 20.40 6.58
CA LEU A 203 -10.90 21.65 6.95
C LEU A 203 -9.87 22.73 7.33
N ILE A 204 -8.84 22.39 8.09
CA ILE A 204 -7.72 23.31 8.39
C ILE A 204 -7.02 23.77 7.10
N ALA A 205 -6.82 22.86 6.14
CA ALA A 205 -6.22 23.20 4.85
C ALA A 205 -7.07 24.19 4.05
N PHE A 206 -8.40 24.02 4.02
CA PHE A 206 -9.33 24.94 3.35
C PHE A 206 -9.43 26.30 4.05
N GLU A 207 -9.31 26.31 5.37
CA GLU A 207 -9.38 27.54 6.16
C GLU A 207 -8.05 28.33 6.19
N SER A 208 -6.94 27.72 5.78
CA SER A 208 -5.63 28.36 5.77
C SER A 208 -5.55 29.48 4.74
N ARG A 209 -5.13 30.68 5.17
CA ARG A 209 -4.86 31.83 4.29
C ARG A 209 -3.57 31.69 3.50
N ASP A 210 -2.58 31.01 4.07
CA ASP A 210 -1.30 30.75 3.42
C ASP A 210 -1.38 29.49 2.54
N ARG A 211 -0.86 29.61 1.30
CA ARG A 211 -0.79 28.50 0.34
C ARG A 211 0.11 27.40 0.86
N PHE A 212 1.25 27.75 1.48
CA PHE A 212 2.15 26.73 2.02
C PHE A 212 1.49 25.97 3.18
N GLY A 213 0.88 26.69 4.13
CA GLY A 213 0.08 26.09 5.20
C GLY A 213 -1.04 25.17 4.69
N SER A 214 -1.75 25.58 3.63
CA SER A 214 -2.83 24.79 3.01
C SER A 214 -2.30 23.50 2.38
N LEU A 215 -1.22 23.58 1.57
CA LEU A 215 -0.60 22.39 0.98
C LEU A 215 -0.05 21.45 2.05
N LEU A 216 0.63 21.98 3.06
CA LEU A 216 1.19 21.19 4.16
C LEU A 216 0.09 20.46 4.93
N ALA A 217 -0.99 21.15 5.28
CA ALA A 217 -2.13 20.55 5.98
C ALA A 217 -2.83 19.49 5.13
N SER A 218 -3.01 19.73 3.84
CA SER A 218 -3.59 18.75 2.91
C SER A 218 -2.73 17.48 2.80
N GLY A 219 -1.40 17.62 2.72
CA GLY A 219 -0.48 16.49 2.63
C GLY A 219 -0.47 15.63 3.90
N ILE A 220 -0.44 16.25 5.08
CA ILE A 220 -0.50 15.51 6.36
C ILE A 220 -1.86 14.80 6.50
N SER A 221 -2.95 15.46 6.12
CA SER A 221 -4.29 14.88 6.16
C SER A 221 -4.41 13.68 5.22
N PHE A 222 -3.88 13.79 4.00
CA PHE A 222 -3.81 12.70 3.05
C PHE A 222 -2.99 11.53 3.59
N LEU A 223 -1.86 11.79 4.25
CA LEU A 223 -1.03 10.76 4.87
C LEU A 223 -1.83 9.94 5.90
N PHE A 224 -2.55 10.60 6.82
CA PHE A 224 -3.40 9.89 7.79
C PHE A 224 -4.52 9.10 7.11
N PHE A 225 -5.20 9.70 6.14
CA PHE A 225 -6.24 9.00 5.37
C PHE A 225 -5.69 7.75 4.67
N TYR A 226 -4.52 7.85 4.04
CA TYR A 226 -3.87 6.76 3.34
C TYR A 226 -3.56 5.59 4.28
N HIS A 227 -3.00 5.85 5.47
CA HIS A 227 -2.72 4.81 6.45
C HIS A 227 -3.98 4.09 6.93
N ILE A 228 -5.07 4.84 7.17
CA ILE A 228 -6.37 4.28 7.58
C ILE A 228 -6.99 3.44 6.46
N ALA A 229 -7.05 3.99 5.24
CA ALA A 229 -7.65 3.33 4.09
C ALA A 229 -6.92 2.03 3.71
N LEU A 230 -5.58 2.04 3.72
CA LEU A 230 -4.79 0.84 3.44
C LEU A 230 -4.97 -0.23 4.52
N ASN A 231 -4.96 0.14 5.80
CA ASN A 231 -5.16 -0.83 6.87
C ASN A 231 -6.53 -1.50 6.76
N ALA A 232 -7.59 -0.72 6.56
CA ALA A 232 -8.93 -1.26 6.37
C ALA A 232 -9.01 -2.13 5.10
N GLY A 233 -8.39 -1.69 4.01
CA GLY A 233 -8.36 -2.43 2.75
C GLY A 233 -7.63 -3.78 2.85
N ILE A 234 -6.49 -3.83 3.56
CA ILE A 234 -5.75 -5.07 3.81
C ILE A 234 -6.58 -6.02 4.67
N ALA A 235 -7.20 -5.50 5.73
CA ALA A 235 -8.01 -6.29 6.65
C ALA A 235 -9.21 -6.97 5.95
N MET A 236 -9.87 -6.25 5.03
CA MET A 236 -10.96 -6.77 4.20
C MET A 236 -10.49 -7.67 3.05
N GLY A 237 -9.18 -7.77 2.81
CA GLY A 237 -8.61 -8.52 1.68
C GLY A 237 -8.81 -7.84 0.32
N LEU A 238 -8.98 -6.51 0.30
CA LEU A 238 -9.05 -5.70 -0.93
C LEU A 238 -7.65 -5.33 -1.45
N LEU A 239 -6.64 -5.35 -0.57
CA LEU A 239 -5.27 -4.94 -0.88
C LEU A 239 -4.25 -5.95 -0.34
N PRO A 240 -3.08 -6.09 -0.98
CA PRO A 240 -2.01 -6.95 -0.48
C PRO A 240 -1.43 -6.40 0.82
N VAL A 241 -0.97 -7.27 1.73
CA VAL A 241 -0.37 -6.86 3.01
C VAL A 241 0.88 -6.04 2.73
N THR A 242 0.88 -4.76 3.08
CA THR A 242 2.01 -3.84 2.91
C THR A 242 2.83 -3.64 4.19
N GLY A 243 2.24 -3.94 5.36
CA GLY A 243 2.89 -3.83 6.67
C GLY A 243 3.01 -2.37 7.14
N LEU A 244 1.92 -1.62 6.97
CA LEU A 244 1.83 -0.22 7.37
C LEU A 244 1.00 -0.11 8.65
N PRO A 245 1.52 0.53 9.71
CA PRO A 245 0.80 0.66 10.97
C PRO A 245 -0.44 1.56 10.82
N LEU A 246 -1.51 1.21 11.52
CA LEU A 246 -2.70 2.05 11.66
C LEU A 246 -2.38 3.28 12.53
N SER A 247 -2.52 4.48 11.97
CA SER A 247 -2.28 5.75 12.68
C SER A 247 -3.06 5.82 14.00
N PHE A 248 -2.38 6.23 15.07
CA PHE A 248 -2.89 6.37 16.45
C PHE A 248 -3.28 5.09 17.21
N MET A 249 -3.26 3.93 16.57
CA MET A 249 -3.75 2.68 17.18
C MET A 249 -2.67 1.60 17.25
N SER A 250 -1.87 1.44 16.21
CA SER A 250 -0.85 0.39 16.07
C SER A 250 0.33 0.54 17.03
N TYR A 251 0.89 -0.59 17.49
CA TYR A 251 2.07 -0.65 18.36
C TYR A 251 3.35 -0.28 17.60
N GLY A 252 3.59 1.02 17.41
CA GLY A 252 4.81 1.53 16.77
C GLY A 252 5.20 2.90 17.32
N GLY A 253 6.20 2.94 18.20
CA GLY A 253 6.62 4.18 18.87
C GLY A 253 7.01 5.30 17.91
N SER A 254 7.83 4.99 16.89
CA SER A 254 8.26 5.98 15.89
C SER A 254 7.09 6.48 15.03
N HIS A 255 6.16 5.60 14.65
CA HIS A 255 4.99 6.00 13.87
C HIS A 255 4.03 6.87 14.69
N LEU A 256 3.83 6.53 15.97
CA LEU A 256 3.03 7.32 16.89
C LEU A 256 3.64 8.72 17.09
N LEU A 257 4.96 8.82 17.27
CA LEU A 257 5.66 10.10 17.35
C LEU A 257 5.46 10.94 16.08
N MET A 258 5.58 10.32 14.90
CA MET A 258 5.31 11.01 13.63
C MET A 258 3.85 11.49 13.53
N CYS A 259 2.89 10.69 13.98
CA CYS A 259 1.49 11.09 14.03
C CYS A 259 1.27 12.30 14.96
N MET A 260 1.88 12.29 16.15
CA MET A 260 1.79 13.40 17.11
C MET A 260 2.41 14.68 16.55
N LEU A 261 3.58 14.58 15.89
CA LEU A 261 4.21 15.71 15.22
C LEU A 261 3.34 16.25 14.08
N GLY A 262 2.74 15.36 13.26
CA GLY A 262 1.83 15.74 12.19
C GLY A 262 0.61 16.51 12.69
N VAL A 263 -0.01 16.06 13.79
CA VAL A 263 -1.11 16.79 14.44
C VAL A 263 -0.63 18.13 15.00
N GLY A 264 0.55 18.19 15.63
CA GLY A 264 1.14 19.43 16.10
C GLY A 264 1.36 20.46 14.99
N ILE A 265 1.79 20.01 13.81
CA ILE A 265 1.93 20.87 12.62
C ILE A 265 0.57 21.36 12.14
N LEU A 266 -0.45 20.50 12.05
CA LEU A 266 -1.81 20.90 11.67
C LEU A 266 -2.38 21.98 12.61
N LEU A 267 -2.19 21.81 13.92
CA LEU A 267 -2.61 22.79 14.93
C LEU A 267 -1.84 24.12 14.80
N SER A 268 -0.54 24.06 14.50
CA SER A 268 0.28 25.25 14.25
C SER A 268 -0.21 26.03 13.01
N VAL A 269 -0.54 25.33 11.92
CA VAL A 269 -1.13 25.94 10.71
C VAL A 269 -2.46 26.60 11.04
N HIS A 270 -3.35 25.90 11.74
CA HIS A 270 -4.65 26.45 12.13
C HIS A 270 -4.51 27.71 13.00
N ARG A 271 -3.59 27.71 13.97
CA ARG A 271 -3.34 28.87 14.84
C ARG A 271 -2.85 30.10 14.08
N ARG A 272 -1.98 29.91 13.07
CA ARG A 272 -1.41 31.01 12.27
C ARG A 272 -2.42 31.66 11.32
N LYS A 273 -3.59 31.05 11.09
CA LYS A 273 -4.70 31.63 10.31
C LYS A 273 -5.13 33.01 10.81
N TYR A 274 -5.02 33.28 12.11
CA TYR A 274 -5.47 34.54 12.73
C TYR A 274 -4.38 35.61 12.78
N VAL A 275 -3.12 35.22 12.54
CA VAL A 275 -1.95 36.12 12.67
C VAL A 275 -1.55 36.71 11.31
N ASN A 276 -1.85 35.99 10.22
CA ASN A 276 -1.68 36.45 8.83
C ASN A 276 -3.01 36.89 8.22
#